data_AF-X1U032-F1
#
_entry.id   AF-X1U032-F1
#
_cell.length_a   1.000
_cell.length_b   1.000
_cell.length_c   1.000
_cell.angle_alpha   90.00
_cell.angle_beta   90.00
_cell.angle_gamma   90.00
#
_symmetry.space_group_name_H-M   'P 1'
#
loop_
_entity.id
_entity.type
_entity.pdbx_description
1 polymer ?
#
loop_
_entity_poly.entity_id
_entity_poly.type
_entity_poly.pdbx_seq_one_letter_code
_entity_poly.pdbx_strand_id
1 'polypeptide(L)' 'MDFELYKKIIDDLKEFDAPLKVLRLYKDGEPLLNNRFADMVRYAKGSGVVKYIDTT' A
#
# COMPACT_ATOMS: atom_id res chain seq x y z
N MET A 1 1.68 -2.37 -11.60
CA MET A 1 0.35 -2.00 -11.08
C MET A 1 0.14 -0.53 -11.33
N ASP A 2 -1.02 -0.14 -11.86
CA ASP A 2 -1.36 1.27 -12.04
C ASP A 2 -1.52 1.98 -10.68
N PHE A 3 -1.10 3.25 -10.60
CA PHE A 3 -1.11 3.99 -9.35
C PHE A 3 -2.52 4.40 -8.91
N GLU A 4 -3.43 4.70 -9.82
CA GLU A 4 -4.83 5.00 -9.48
C GLU A 4 -5.56 3.75 -8.99
N LEU A 5 -5.28 2.60 -9.61
CA LEU A 5 -5.76 1.31 -9.10
C LEU A 5 -5.26 1.04 -7.67
N TYR A 6 -3.99 1.34 -7.38
CA TYR A 6 -3.45 1.20 -6.03
C TYR A 6 -4.17 2.11 -5.03
N LYS A 7 -4.40 3.38 -5.36
CA LYS A 7 -5.13 4.30 -4.48
C LYS A 7 -6.53 3.77 -4.19
N LYS A 8 -7.25 3.34 -5.23
CA LYS A 8 -8.58 2.75 -5.08
C LYS A 8 -8.56 1.58 -4.09
N ILE A 9 -7.61 0.64 -4.23
CA ILE A 9 -7.47 -0.49 -3.30
C ILE A 9 -7.27 0.01 -1.86
N ILE A 10 -6.39 0.99 -1.65
CA ILE A 10 -6.13 1.56 -0.32
C ILE A 10 -7.36 2.30 0.24
N ASP A 11 -8.13 2.97 -0.61
CA ASP A 11 -9.34 3.66 -0.18
C ASP A 11 -10.48 2.69 0.14
N ASP A 12 -10.64 1.63 -0.64
CA ASP A 12 -11.60 0.55 -0.39
C ASP A 12 -11.30 -0.14 0.97
N LEU A 13 -10.04 -0.13 1.45
CA LEU A 13 -9.69 -0.62 2.79
C LEU A 13 -10.34 0.19 3.93
N LYS A 14 -10.83 1.41 3.68
CA LYS A 14 -11.57 2.22 4.67
C LYS A 14 -12.95 1.65 4.98
N GLU A 15 -13.48 0.79 4.11
CA GLU A 15 -14.78 0.13 4.34
C GLU A 15 -14.69 -0.98 5.40
N PHE A 16 -13.49 -1.41 5.78
CA PHE A 16 -13.29 -2.40 6.82
C PHE A 16 -13.33 -1.76 8.22
N ASP A 17 -13.98 -2.43 9.16
CA ASP A 17 -14.13 -1.96 10.55
C ASP A 17 -12.79 -1.80 11.30
N ALA A 18 -11.72 -2.43 10.79
CA ALA A 18 -10.41 -2.37 11.39
C ALA A 18 -9.30 -2.16 10.35
N PRO A 19 -8.29 -1.32 10.65
CA PRO A 19 -7.16 -1.09 9.76
C PRO A 19 -6.32 -2.35 9.57
N LEU A 20 -5.75 -2.49 8.37
CA LEU A 20 -4.87 -3.57 8.00
C LEU A 20 -3.65 -3.61 8.91
N LYS A 21 -3.39 -4.78 9.51
CA LYS A 21 -2.24 -4.98 10.41
C LYS A 21 -0.91 -4.81 9.66
N VAL A 22 -0.79 -5.43 8.48
CA VAL A 22 0.41 -5.41 7.66
C VAL A 22 0.02 -5.34 6.17
N LEU A 23 0.52 -4.32 5.46
CA LEU A 23 0.51 -4.27 4.00
C LEU A 23 1.86 -4.80 3.49
N ARG A 24 1.82 -5.87 2.71
CA ARG A 24 3.01 -6.45 2.07
C ARG A 24 3.11 -5.95 0.64
N LEU A 25 4.17 -5.20 0.33
CA LEU A 25 4.43 -4.66 -1.00
C LEU A 25 5.47 -5.52 -1.75
N TYR A 26 5.31 -6.84 -1.71
CA TYR A 26 6.19 -7.79 -2.39
C TYR A 26 5.39 -9.01 -2.85
N LYS A 27 5.70 -9.52 -4.05
CA LYS A 27 5.21 -10.81 -4.56
C LYS A 27 6.06 -11.27 -5.74
N ASP A 28 6.15 -10.42 -6.77
CA ASP A 28 6.92 -10.68 -8.00
C ASP A 28 7.81 -9.46 -8.28
N GLY A 29 9.14 -9.67 -8.29
CA GLY A 29 10.16 -8.63 -8.51
C GLY A 29 10.57 -7.85 -7.25
N GLU A 30 11.61 -7.02 -7.42
CA GLU A 30 12.16 -6.17 -6.36
C GLU A 30 11.30 -4.89 -6.18
N PRO A 31 10.72 -4.62 -4.99
CA PRO A 31 9.81 -3.50 -4.77
C PRO A 31 10.41 -2.13 -5.10
N LEU A 32 11.73 -1.97 -4.91
CA LEU A 32 12.48 -0.75 -5.20
C LEU A 32 12.61 -0.43 -6.70
N LEU A 33 12.33 -1.40 -7.59
CA LEU A 33 12.30 -1.15 -9.05
C LEU A 33 11.02 -0.44 -9.49
N ASN A 34 10.01 -0.33 -8.62
CA ASN A 34 8.84 0.46 -8.91
C ASN A 34 9.14 1.95 -8.66
N ASN A 35 9.21 2.74 -9.73
CA ASN A 35 9.45 4.19 -9.69
C ASN A 35 8.49 4.98 -8.77
N ARG A 36 7.33 4.39 -8.42
CA ARG A 36 6.32 5.00 -7.55
C ARG A 36 6.31 4.42 -6.13
N PHE A 37 7.26 3.58 -5.76
CA PHE A 37 7.27 2.91 -4.45
C PHE A 37 7.17 3.89 -3.28
N ALA A 38 7.95 4.97 -3.31
CA ALA A 38 7.90 6.01 -2.28
C ALA A 38 6.50 6.67 -2.17
N ASP A 39 5.87 6.95 -3.31
CA ASP A 39 4.51 7.51 -3.36
C ASP A 39 3.48 6.52 -2.81
N MET A 40 3.62 5.23 -3.12
CA MET A 40 2.75 4.18 -2.63
C MET A 40 2.83 4.07 -1.10
N VAL A 41 4.04 4.00 -0.55
CA VAL A 41 4.28 3.98 0.90
C VAL A 41 3.69 5.22 1.56
N ARG A 42 3.92 6.41 0.99
CA ARG A 42 3.37 7.67 1.50
C ARG A 42 1.84 7.66 1.51
N TYR A 43 1.22 7.19 0.43
CA TYR A 43 -0.24 7.13 0.30
C TYR A 43 -0.86 6.17 1.33
N ALA A 44 -0.34 4.94 1.43
CA ALA A 44 -0.85 3.95 2.39
C ALA A 44 -0.63 4.34 3.86
N LYS A 45 0.44 5.05 4.19
CA LYS A 45 0.61 5.58 5.56
C LYS A 45 -0.31 6.76 5.82
N GLY A 46 -0.50 7.64 4.84
CA GLY A 46 -1.39 8.80 4.95
C GLY A 46 -2.88 8.46 5.04
N SER A 47 -3.30 7.29 4.54
CA SER A 47 -4.70 6.87 4.55
C SER A 47 -5.21 6.42 5.93
N GLY A 48 -4.31 6.18 6.90
CA GLY A 48 -4.67 5.75 8.25
C GLY A 48 -5.17 4.30 8.39
N VAL A 49 -5.34 3.60 7.27
CA VAL A 49 -5.87 2.22 7.23
C VAL A 49 -4.78 1.13 7.23
N VAL A 50 -3.51 1.50 7.28
CA VAL A 50 -2.37 0.57 7.29
C VAL A 50 -1.45 0.84 8.46
N LYS A 51 -1.33 -0.12 9.39
CA LYS A 51 -0.46 0.04 10.58
C LYS A 51 1.02 -0.15 10.24
N TYR A 52 1.35 -1.20 9.51
CA TYR A 52 2.71 -1.57 9.16
C TYR A 52 2.82 -1.87 7.66
N ILE A 53 3.94 -1.45 7.05
CA ILE A 53 4.25 -1.76 5.66
C ILE A 53 5.52 -2.58 5.69
N ASP A 54 5.48 -3.75 5.05
CA ASP A 54 6.56 -4.72 5.01
C ASP A 54 7.01 -4.90 3.56
N THR A 55 8.32 -4.86 3.37
CA THR A 55 9.01 -5.17 2.11
C THR A 55 10.18 -6.08 2.45
N THR A 56 10.42 -7.08 1.61
CA THR A 56 11.71 -7.79 1.58
C THR A 56 12.83 -6.87 1.13
#